data_AF-A0A1H7YV61-F1
#
_entry.id   AF-A0A1H7YV61-F1
#
_cell.length_a   1.000
_cell.length_b   1.000
_cell.length_c   1.000
_cell.angle_alpha   90.00
_cell.angle_beta   90.00
_cell.angle_gamma   90.00
#
_symmetry.space_group_name_H-M   'P 1'
#
loop_
_entity.id
_entity.type
_entity.pdbx_description
1 polymer ?
#
loop_
_entity_poly.entity_id
_entity_poly.type
_entity_poly.pdbx_seq_one_letter_code
_entity_poly.pdbx_strand_id
1 'polypeptide(L)' 'MEMMLQALDEIENQEEFHKNWSILKSIINQDFSIHEYTIYYWCFWGYQESDCWEITLYIRQLWKEIKNKCTTM' A
#
# COMPACT_ATOMS: atom_id res chain seq x y z
N MET A 1 -5.03 5.55 -8.06
CA MET A 1 -4.30 4.89 -6.96
C MET A 1 -4.00 5.87 -5.84
N GLU A 2 -3.29 6.98 -6.10
CA GLU A 2 -2.92 7.96 -5.08
C GLU A 2 -4.11 8.48 -4.25
N MET A 3 -5.20 8.94 -4.88
CA MET A 3 -6.41 9.36 -4.16
C MET A 3 -7.02 8.26 -3.27
N MET A 4 -6.91 6.99 -3.68
CA MET A 4 -7.44 5.87 -2.89
C MET A 4 -6.54 5.57 -1.69
N LEU A 5 -5.22 5.72 -1.84
CA LEU A 5 -4.27 5.58 -0.74
C LEU A 5 -4.44 6.69 0.30
N GLN A 6 -4.60 7.94 -0.17
CA GLN A 6 -4.89 9.08 0.70
C GLN A 6 -6.22 8.91 1.45
N ALA A 7 -7.29 8.55 0.73
CA ALA A 7 -8.59 8.33 1.36
C ALA A 7 -8.58 7.18 2.37
N LEU A 8 -7.75 6.15 2.14
CA LEU A 8 -7.59 5.04 3.08
C LEU A 8 -6.83 5.47 4.34
N ASP A 9 -5.78 6.29 4.22
CA ASP A 9 -5.02 6.83 5.35
C ASP A 9 -5.85 7.75 6.26
N GLU A 10 -6.83 8.44 5.70
CA GLU A 10 -7.74 9.33 6.43
C GLU A 10 -8.84 8.60 7.22
N ILE A 11 -8.98 7.28 7.07
CA ILE A 11 -9.96 6.49 7.83
C ILE A 11 -9.44 6.26 9.26
N GLU A 12 -10.01 6.99 10.22
CA GLU A 12 -9.68 6.84 11.64
C GLU A 12 -10.20 5.50 12.24
N ASN A 13 -11.27 4.95 11.68
CA ASN A 13 -11.83 3.68 12.16
C ASN A 13 -11.03 2.49 11.63
N GLN A 14 -10.30 1.82 12.51
CA GLN A 14 -9.42 0.68 12.17
C GLN A 14 -10.15 -0.49 11.47
N GLU A 15 -11.40 -0.80 11.84
CA GLU A 15 -12.16 -1.88 11.20
C GLU A 15 -12.51 -1.51 9.74
N GLU A 16 -12.95 -0.28 9.54
CA GLU A 16 -13.24 0.27 8.22
C GLU A 16 -11.98 0.39 7.37
N PHE A 17 -10.86 0.82 7.97
CA PHE A 17 -9.55 0.84 7.34
C PHE A 17 -9.20 -0.56 6.81
N HIS A 18 -9.22 -1.58 7.67
CA HIS A 18 -8.85 -2.94 7.27
C HIS A 18 -9.75 -3.51 6.17
N LYS A 19 -11.06 -3.24 6.25
CA LYS A 19 -12.02 -3.64 5.23
C LYS A 19 -11.68 -3.01 3.88
N ASN A 20 -11.44 -1.71 3.85
CA ASN A 20 -11.12 -0.98 2.61
C ASN A 20 -9.71 -1.30 2.10
N TRP A 21 -8.75 -1.53 2.99
CA TRP A 21 -7.41 -2.00 2.63
C TRP A 21 -7.46 -3.34 1.90
N SER A 22 -8.25 -4.30 2.39
CA SER A 22 -8.41 -5.60 1.72
C SER A 22 -8.89 -5.45 0.27
N ILE A 23 -9.86 -4.55 0.05
CA ILE A 23 -10.39 -4.24 -1.28
C ILE A 23 -9.31 -3.59 -2.15
N LEU A 24 -8.65 -2.54 -1.64
CA LEU A 24 -7.64 -1.80 -2.40
C LEU A 24 -6.42 -2.67 -2.72
N LYS A 25 -5.97 -3.52 -1.78
CA LYS A 25 -4.90 -4.49 -1.98
C LYS A 25 -5.24 -5.45 -3.13
N SER A 26 -6.49 -5.89 -3.25
CA SER A 26 -6.93 -6.74 -4.37
C SER A 26 -6.79 -6.00 -5.71
N ILE A 27 -7.26 -4.74 -5.78
CA ILE A 27 -7.15 -3.89 -6.98
C ILE A 27 -5.69 -3.67 -7.38
N ILE A 28 -4.83 -3.34 -6.41
CA ILE A 28 -3.39 -3.15 -6.66
C ILE A 28 -2.75 -4.42 -7.22
N ASN A 29 -3.08 -5.59 -6.68
CA ASN A 29 -2.53 -6.86 -7.17
C ASN A 29 -3.00 -7.21 -8.59
N GLN A 30 -4.25 -6.89 -8.92
CA GLN A 30 -4.80 -7.18 -10.24
C GLN A 30 -4.09 -6.38 -11.34
N ASP A 31 -3.82 -5.09 -11.09
CA ASP A 31 -3.32 -4.14 -12.08
C ASP A 31 -1.99 -3.51 -11.65
N PHE A 32 -1.11 -4.30 -11.00
CA PHE A 32 0.09 -3.78 -10.34
C PHE A 32 1.00 -2.98 -11.28
N SER A 33 1.21 -3.44 -12.51
CA SER A 33 2.09 -2.75 -13.47
C SER A 33 1.63 -1.32 -13.79
N ILE A 34 0.33 -1.05 -13.76
CA ILE A 34 -0.25 0.28 -13.97
C ILE A 34 0.01 1.18 -12.75
N HIS A 35 0.14 0.59 -11.57
CA HIS A 35 0.26 1.30 -10.29
C HIS A 35 1.66 1.27 -9.69
N GLU A 36 2.60 0.54 -10.29
CA GLU A 36 3.91 0.22 -9.70
C GLU A 36 4.64 1.47 -9.20
N TYR A 37 4.67 2.53 -10.00
CA TYR A 37 5.33 3.78 -9.60
C TYR A 37 4.66 4.44 -8.39
N THR A 38 3.31 4.46 -8.34
CA THR A 38 2.59 5.01 -7.20
C THR A 38 2.85 4.18 -5.93
N ILE A 39 2.80 2.85 -6.04
CA ILE A 39 3.08 1.96 -4.90
C ILE A 39 4.52 2.14 -4.42
N TYR A 40 5.48 2.23 -5.35
CA TYR A 40 6.88 2.51 -5.02
C TYR A 40 7.05 3.83 -4.28
N TYR A 41 6.45 4.92 -4.80
CA TYR A 41 6.50 6.24 -4.17
C TYR A 41 5.98 6.19 -2.74
N TRP A 42 4.78 5.62 -2.54
CA TRP A 42 4.15 5.52 -1.22
C TRP A 42 4.85 4.55 -0.26
N CYS A 43 5.67 3.64 -0.78
CA CYS A 43 6.53 2.76 0.00
C CYS A 43 7.83 3.45 0.48
N PHE A 44 8.36 4.39 -0.31
CA PHE A 44 9.73 4.89 -0.17
C PHE A 44 9.92 5.96 0.90
N TRP A 45 8.88 6.77 1.16
CA TRP A 45 8.97 7.90 2.10
C TRP A 45 8.80 7.47 3.58
N GLY A 46 9.43 8.22 4.50
CA GLY A 46 9.39 8.00 5.95
C GLY A 46 10.50 7.09 6.47
N TYR A 47 11.60 7.64 6.99
CA TYR A 47 12.75 6.84 7.44
C TYR A 47 12.45 6.02 8.72
N GLN A 48 11.56 6.54 9.57
CA GLN A 48 11.09 5.89 10.81
C GLN A 48 9.56 5.71 10.75
N GLU A 49 9.05 4.72 11.50
CA GLU A 49 7.60 4.44 11.57
C GLU A 49 6.80 5.63 12.15
N SER A 50 7.43 6.43 13.03
CA SER A 50 6.83 7.64 13.59
C SER A 50 6.61 8.77 12.58
N ASP A 51 7.34 8.72 11.46
CA ASP A 51 7.40 9.82 10.48
C ASP A 51 6.63 9.48 9.20
N CYS A 52 5.97 8.30 9.15
CA CYS A 52 5.19 7.87 8.00
C CYS A 52 3.70 7.84 8.31
N TRP A 53 2.91 8.06 7.27
CA TRP A 53 1.48 7.76 7.26
C TRP A 53 1.25 6.27 7.55
N GLU A 54 0.15 5.93 8.22
CA GLU A 54 -0.14 4.56 8.63
C GLU A 54 -0.17 3.64 7.41
N ILE A 55 -0.77 4.11 6.31
CA ILE A 55 -0.85 3.36 5.05
C ILE A 55 0.52 3.00 4.46
N THR A 56 1.58 3.77 4.75
CA THR A 56 2.93 3.49 4.25
C THR A 56 3.43 2.13 4.72
N LEU A 57 3.11 1.71 5.95
CA LEU A 57 3.51 0.40 6.49
C LEU A 57 2.87 -0.76 5.71
N TYR A 58 1.58 -0.63 5.41
CA TYR A 58 0.83 -1.61 4.62
C TYR A 58 1.34 -1.69 3.18
N ILE A 59 1.65 -0.54 2.56
CA ILE A 59 2.18 -0.48 1.21
C ILE A 59 3.58 -1.07 1.11
N ARG A 60 4.45 -0.87 2.12
CA ARG A 60 5.75 -1.53 2.21
C ARG A 60 5.62 -3.05 2.28
N GLN A 61 4.67 -3.53 3.08
CA GLN A 61 4.42 -4.96 3.19
C GLN A 61 3.95 -5.54 1.86
N LEU A 62 3.02 -4.86 1.18
CA LEU A 62 2.55 -5.24 -0.15
C LEU A 62 3.69 -5.24 -1.20
N TRP A 63 4.53 -4.21 -1.20
CA TRP A 63 5.68 -4.13 -2.12
C TRP A 63 6.64 -5.31 -1.92
N LYS A 64 6.96 -5.65 -0.68
CA LYS A 64 7.78 -6.83 -0.34
C LYS A 64 7.12 -8.12 -0.80
N GLU A 65 5.82 -8.30 -0.56
CA GLU A 65 5.06 -9.47 -1.03
C GLU A 65 5.16 -9.63 -2.55
N ILE A 66 5.00 -8.54 -3.30
CA ILE A 66 5.04 -8.56 -4.76
C ILE A 66 6.46 -8.86 -5.27
N LYS A 67 7.49 -8.19 -4.73
CA LYS A 67 8.87 -8.42 -5.18
C LYS A 67 9.41 -9.79 -4.78
N ASN A 68 9.02 -10.32 -3.62
CA ASN A 68 9.36 -11.69 -3.23
C ASN A 68 8.73 -12.74 -4.16
N LYS A 69 7.50 -12.51 -4.65
CA LYS A 69 6.87 -13.39 -5.66
C LYS A 69 7.63 -13.39 -6.99
N CYS A 70 8.24 -12.28 -7.37
CA CYS A 70 9.06 -12.19 -8.60
C CYS A 70 10.44 -12.86 -8.49
N THR A 71 10.89 -13.25 -7.30
CA THR A 71 12.24 -13.86 -7.12
C THR A 71 12.19 -15.40 -7.21
N THR A 72 10.99 -15.99 -7.31
CA THR A 72 10.77 -17.44 -7.35
C THR A 72 10.32 -17.96 -8.72
N MET A 73 10.52 -17.19 -9.79
CA MET A 73 10.38 -17.63 -11.19
C MET A 73 11.73 -17.65 -11.87
#